data_AF-A0A3C1B8V4-F1
#
_entry.id   AF-A0A3C1B8V4-F1
#
_cell.length_a   1.000
_cell.length_b   1.000
_cell.length_c   1.000
_cell.angle_alpha   90.00
_cell.angle_beta   90.00
_cell.angle_gamma   90.00
#
_symmetry.space_group_name_H-M   'P 1'
#
loop_
_entity.id
_entity.type
_entity.pdbx_description
1 polymer ?
#
loop_
_entity_poly.entity_id
_entity_poly.type
_entity_poly.pdbx_seq_one_letter_code
_entity_poly.pdbx_strand_id
1 'polypeptide(L)'
;SSAADVRAAGINIGSPVVYFPKTQALNADRVAGTSIDDRAGCAVLLEVVRHLAKRTAGPPVDIVFTVQEEFNLRGALPMAQQLCPDIAIQLDLILATDTPDMQGRGDVALGAGPTMSMFSFHGRGTLNGVIPHPSLVALFDRVAQELSLPLQRSAHIGALTDLSYVQLVGEGVAALDLGFPMRYSHSPSELCDLNDLAGLSRLLIAGLQRIDPAFSLLRGE
;
A
#
# COMPACT_ATOMS: atom_id res chain seq x y z
N SER A 1 -0.72 39.19 10.44
CA SER A 1 -2.20 39.16 10.45
C SER A 1 -2.69 39.13 11.89
N SER A 2 -3.87 39.68 12.15
CA SER A 2 -4.59 39.59 13.42
C SER A 2 -5.41 38.29 13.51
N ALA A 3 -5.89 37.92 14.70
CA ALA A 3 -6.82 36.80 14.86
C ALA A 3 -8.15 37.02 14.11
N ALA A 4 -8.56 38.28 13.90
CA ALA A 4 -9.73 38.60 13.10
C ALA A 4 -9.46 38.34 11.61
N ASP A 5 -8.27 38.70 11.11
CA ASP A 5 -7.87 38.50 9.71
C ASP A 5 -7.83 37.01 9.36
N VAL A 6 -7.31 36.17 10.27
CA VAL A 6 -7.22 34.71 10.08
C VAL A 6 -8.62 34.08 10.00
N ARG A 7 -9.54 34.47 10.90
CA ARG A 7 -10.93 34.01 10.86
C ARG A 7 -11.68 34.52 9.62
N ALA A 8 -11.44 35.77 9.22
CA ALA A 8 -11.99 36.35 8.00
C ALA A 8 -11.51 35.63 6.73
N ALA A 9 -10.31 35.03 6.77
CA ALA A 9 -9.80 34.14 5.73
C ALA A 9 -10.39 32.71 5.78
N GLY A 10 -11.34 32.42 6.66
CA GLY A 10 -11.99 31.11 6.79
C GLY A 10 -11.19 30.08 7.61
N ILE A 11 -10.11 30.51 8.27
CA ILE A 11 -9.24 29.64 9.07
C ILE A 11 -9.71 29.66 10.52
N ASN A 12 -10.12 28.49 11.02
CA ASN A 12 -10.63 28.30 12.37
C ASN A 12 -9.67 27.43 13.20
N ILE A 13 -9.88 27.41 14.52
CA ILE A 13 -9.23 26.41 15.38
C ILE A 13 -9.63 25.03 14.88
N GLY A 14 -8.64 24.19 14.55
CA GLY A 14 -8.85 22.86 13.97
C GLY A 14 -8.87 22.82 12.45
N SER A 15 -8.74 23.95 11.74
CA SER A 15 -8.52 23.92 10.28
C SER A 15 -7.22 23.17 9.97
N PRO A 16 -7.23 22.20 9.04
CA PRO A 16 -6.03 21.46 8.68
C PRO A 16 -5.02 22.37 7.99
N VAL A 17 -3.74 22.17 8.28
CA VAL A 17 -2.61 22.84 7.62
C VAL A 17 -1.76 21.77 6.97
N VAL A 18 -1.47 21.95 5.69
CA VAL A 18 -0.63 21.03 4.90
C VAL A 18 0.46 21.82 4.20
N TYR A 19 1.56 21.14 3.86
CA TYR A 19 2.57 21.72 2.97
C TYR A 19 1.96 21.99 1.60
N PHE A 20 2.44 23.05 0.94
CA PHE A 20 2.05 23.31 -0.44
C PHE A 20 2.48 22.13 -1.31
N PRO A 21 1.56 21.49 -2.07
CA PRO A 21 1.91 20.31 -2.84
C PRO A 21 3.00 20.59 -3.86
N LYS A 22 4.05 19.77 -3.85
CA LYS A 22 5.14 19.85 -4.82
C LYS A 22 5.58 18.47 -5.23
N THR A 23 5.88 18.32 -6.52
CA THR A 23 6.54 17.14 -7.07
C THR A 23 7.71 17.59 -7.92
N GLN A 24 8.77 16.79 -7.94
CA GLN A 24 10.00 17.06 -8.67
C GLN A 24 10.59 15.73 -9.16
N ALA A 25 10.83 15.63 -10.46
CA ALA A 25 11.67 14.56 -10.98
C ALA A 25 13.10 14.77 -10.49
N LEU A 26 13.68 13.78 -9.82
CA LEU A 26 15.10 13.78 -9.45
C LEU A 26 15.95 13.28 -10.61
N ASN A 27 15.43 12.33 -11.38
CA ASN A 27 15.99 11.82 -12.62
C ASN A 27 14.86 11.19 -13.47
N ALA A 28 15.22 10.38 -14.47
CA ALA A 28 14.24 9.71 -15.34
C ALA A 28 13.33 8.71 -14.61
N ASP A 29 13.85 8.11 -13.52
CA ASP A 29 13.23 6.99 -12.84
C ASP A 29 12.65 7.37 -11.48
N ARG A 30 13.02 8.53 -10.91
CA ARG A 30 12.72 8.86 -9.51
C ARG A 30 12.04 10.20 -9.37
N VAL A 31 11.05 10.23 -8.48
CA VAL A 31 10.30 11.44 -8.13
C VAL A 31 10.37 11.68 -6.63
N ALA A 32 10.58 12.94 -6.26
CA ALA A 32 10.43 13.42 -4.90
C ALA A 32 9.24 14.36 -4.79
N GLY A 33 8.55 14.36 -3.65
CA GLY A 33 7.41 15.25 -3.46
C GLY A 33 6.71 15.12 -2.13
N THR A 34 5.68 15.95 -1.95
CA THR A 34 4.76 15.88 -0.81
C THR A 34 3.71 14.79 -1.04
N SER A 35 3.46 13.96 -0.03
CA SER A 35 2.38 12.94 -0.06
C SER A 35 2.55 11.95 -1.21
N ILE A 36 3.77 11.45 -1.43
CA ILE A 36 3.97 10.23 -2.21
C ILE A 36 3.26 9.08 -1.49
N ASP A 37 3.35 9.07 -0.17
CA ASP A 37 2.45 8.35 0.73
C ASP A 37 1.04 8.97 0.72
N ASP A 38 -0.01 8.30 0.25
CA ASP A 38 -0.01 7.12 -0.62
C ASP A 38 -0.57 7.45 -2.02
N ARG A 39 -0.26 8.64 -2.53
CA ARG A 39 -0.63 9.01 -3.91
C ARG A 39 0.04 8.11 -4.94
N ALA A 40 1.21 7.56 -4.63
CA ALA A 40 1.90 6.63 -5.51
C ALA A 40 1.15 5.28 -5.57
N GLY A 41 0.67 4.72 -4.45
CA GLY A 41 -0.23 3.56 -4.45
C GLY A 41 -1.54 3.85 -5.18
N CYS A 42 -2.10 5.05 -5.01
CA CYS A 42 -3.27 5.49 -5.78
C CYS A 42 -3.01 5.50 -7.30
N ALA A 43 -1.84 5.95 -7.73
CA ALA A 43 -1.46 5.96 -9.15
C ALA A 43 -1.37 4.53 -9.72
N VAL A 44 -0.86 3.58 -8.94
CA VAL A 44 -0.86 2.16 -9.27
C VAL A 44 -2.29 1.62 -9.39
N LEU A 45 -3.17 1.91 -8.42
CA LEU A 45 -4.58 1.49 -8.49
C LEU A 45 -5.30 2.06 -9.72
N LEU A 46 -5.02 3.30 -10.12
CA LEU A 46 -5.61 3.86 -11.34
C LEU A 46 -5.18 3.08 -12.59
N GLU A 47 -3.95 2.57 -12.65
CA GLU A 47 -3.51 1.71 -13.74
C GLU A 47 -4.20 0.35 -13.72
N VAL A 48 -4.34 -0.25 -12.53
CA VAL A 48 -5.13 -1.48 -12.34
C VAL A 48 -6.58 -1.29 -12.80
N VAL A 49 -7.23 -0.16 -12.44
CA VAL A 49 -8.59 0.18 -12.87
C VAL A 49 -8.72 0.24 -14.40
N ARG A 50 -7.75 0.87 -15.09
CA ARG A 50 -7.76 0.94 -16.57
C ARG A 50 -7.71 -0.45 -17.21
N HIS A 51 -7.02 -1.39 -16.58
CA HIS A 51 -6.96 -2.77 -17.05
C HIS A 51 -8.23 -3.55 -16.70
N LEU A 52 -8.73 -3.41 -15.47
CA LEU A 52 -9.96 -4.05 -15.02
C LEU A 52 -11.19 -3.60 -15.83
N ALA A 53 -11.22 -2.35 -16.30
CA ALA A 53 -12.29 -1.85 -17.18
C ALA A 53 -12.41 -2.62 -18.51
N LYS A 54 -11.35 -3.35 -18.92
CA LYS A 54 -11.34 -4.19 -20.13
C LYS A 54 -11.52 -5.67 -19.83
N ARG A 55 -11.69 -6.04 -18.55
CA ARG A 55 -11.76 -7.43 -18.09
C ARG A 55 -13.14 -8.01 -18.37
N THR A 56 -13.18 -9.24 -18.88
CA THR A 56 -14.43 -9.95 -19.23
C THR A 56 -14.74 -11.16 -18.34
N ALA A 57 -13.83 -11.54 -17.44
CA ALA A 57 -13.96 -12.71 -16.56
C ALA A 57 -13.20 -12.52 -15.24
N GLY A 58 -13.44 -13.39 -14.26
CA GLY A 58 -12.82 -13.36 -12.93
C GLY A 58 -13.77 -12.85 -11.83
N PRO A 59 -13.35 -12.92 -10.56
CA PRO A 59 -14.17 -12.51 -9.42
C PRO A 59 -14.45 -11.01 -9.44
N PRO A 60 -15.55 -10.51 -8.83
CA PRO A 60 -15.76 -9.08 -8.66
C PRO A 60 -14.55 -8.44 -7.95
N VAL A 61 -14.19 -7.22 -8.35
CA VAL A 61 -13.09 -6.48 -7.75
C VAL A 61 -13.60 -5.09 -7.41
N ASP A 62 -13.65 -4.79 -6.12
CA ASP A 62 -13.91 -3.45 -5.60
C ASP A 62 -12.58 -2.70 -5.45
N ILE A 63 -12.55 -1.47 -5.94
CA ILE A 63 -11.40 -0.57 -5.80
C ILE A 63 -11.78 0.53 -4.83
N VAL A 64 -11.09 0.60 -3.70
CA VAL A 64 -11.40 1.53 -2.61
C VAL A 64 -10.21 2.46 -2.41
N PHE A 65 -10.46 3.76 -2.52
CA PHE A 65 -9.52 4.81 -2.12
C PHE A 65 -9.96 5.32 -0.74
N THR A 66 -9.17 5.02 0.29
CA THR A 66 -9.51 5.35 1.67
C THR A 66 -8.95 6.72 2.06
N VAL A 67 -9.48 7.27 3.16
CA VAL A 67 -8.96 8.44 3.83
C VAL A 67 -8.81 8.11 5.31
N GLN A 68 -7.98 8.84 6.06
CA GLN A 68 -7.76 8.58 7.50
C GLN A 68 -7.01 7.28 7.84
N GLU A 69 -6.21 6.75 6.91
CA GLU A 69 -5.18 5.74 7.23
C GLU A 69 -4.24 6.33 8.29
N GLU A 70 -3.67 7.51 7.99
CA GLU A 70 -2.76 8.26 8.86
C GLU A 70 -3.38 8.78 10.17
N PHE A 71 -4.68 8.56 10.36
CA PHE A 71 -5.43 8.89 11.56
C PHE A 71 -5.95 7.63 12.26
N ASN A 72 -5.09 6.61 12.36
CA ASN A 72 -5.31 5.31 13.00
C ASN A 72 -6.15 4.32 12.18
N LEU A 73 -5.89 4.20 10.87
CA LEU A 73 -6.37 3.11 10.02
C LEU A 73 -7.90 2.99 9.96
N ARG A 74 -8.57 4.14 9.93
CA ARG A 74 -10.03 4.21 10.09
C ARG A 74 -10.76 4.10 8.76
N GLY A 75 -10.08 4.40 7.67
CA GLY A 75 -10.69 4.59 6.36
C GLY A 75 -11.23 3.32 5.73
N ALA A 76 -10.48 2.23 5.82
CA ALA A 76 -10.84 0.98 5.16
C ALA A 76 -11.99 0.23 5.87
N LEU A 77 -12.11 0.37 7.19
CA LEU A 77 -12.99 -0.48 8.00
C LEU A 77 -14.48 -0.37 7.62
N PRO A 78 -15.07 0.83 7.43
CA PRO A 78 -16.47 0.94 7.01
C PRO A 78 -16.73 0.25 5.67
N MET A 79 -15.79 0.36 4.72
CA MET A 79 -15.93 -0.27 3.41
C MET A 79 -15.78 -1.79 3.50
N ALA A 80 -14.81 -2.29 4.26
CA ALA A 80 -14.64 -3.72 4.47
C ALA A 80 -15.88 -4.36 5.13
N GLN A 81 -16.50 -3.67 6.10
CA GLN A 81 -17.74 -4.12 6.74
C GLN A 81 -18.95 -4.11 5.80
N GLN A 82 -18.97 -3.22 4.81
CA GLN A 82 -20.05 -3.14 3.83
C GLN A 82 -19.88 -4.17 2.69
N LEU A 83 -18.64 -4.33 2.22
CA LEU A 83 -18.31 -5.19 1.07
C LEU A 83 -18.12 -6.66 1.47
N CYS A 84 -17.71 -6.93 2.70
CA CYS A 84 -17.40 -8.27 3.22
C CYS A 84 -16.53 -9.10 2.24
N PRO A 85 -15.32 -8.62 1.87
CA PRO A 85 -14.51 -9.27 0.84
C PRO A 85 -13.90 -10.59 1.34
N ASP A 86 -13.74 -11.57 0.44
CA ASP A 86 -12.99 -12.80 0.72
C ASP A 86 -11.47 -12.55 0.76
N ILE A 87 -11.00 -11.64 -0.10
CA ILE A 87 -9.60 -11.27 -0.27
C ILE A 87 -9.48 -9.75 -0.17
N ALA A 88 -8.53 -9.28 0.64
CA ALA A 88 -8.12 -7.87 0.69
C ALA A 88 -6.64 -7.74 0.34
N ILE A 89 -6.35 -7.03 -0.74
CA ILE A 89 -5.00 -6.66 -1.13
C ILE A 89 -4.88 -5.15 -0.90
N GLN A 90 -4.01 -4.76 0.03
CA GLN A 90 -3.70 -3.35 0.25
C GLN A 90 -2.45 -2.98 -0.53
N LEU A 91 -2.47 -1.76 -1.08
CA LEU A 91 -1.29 -1.10 -1.59
C LEU A 91 -0.87 -0.01 -0.63
N ASP A 92 0.41 0.01 -0.32
CA ASP A 92 1.01 1.03 0.54
C ASP A 92 2.51 1.17 0.21
N LEU A 93 3.17 2.16 0.78
CA LEU A 93 4.61 2.20 0.77
C LEU A 93 5.21 1.06 1.62
N ILE A 94 6.43 0.68 1.29
CA ILE A 94 7.27 -0.14 2.15
C ILE A 94 8.58 0.61 2.40
N LEU A 95 8.98 0.68 3.67
CA LEU A 95 10.17 1.44 4.08
C LEU A 95 11.41 0.86 3.39
N ALA A 96 12.03 1.66 2.52
CA ALA A 96 13.35 1.33 2.01
C ALA A 96 14.37 1.43 3.16
N THR A 97 15.24 0.44 3.27
CA THR A 97 16.25 0.30 4.32
C THR A 97 17.68 0.46 3.79
N ASP A 98 17.80 0.96 2.55
CA ASP A 98 19.05 1.19 1.85
C ASP A 98 19.68 2.58 2.13
N THR A 99 19.18 3.30 3.13
CA THR A 99 19.74 4.55 3.62
C THR A 99 20.58 4.34 4.89
N PRO A 100 21.61 5.19 5.15
CA PRO A 100 22.47 5.04 6.32
C PRO A 100 21.73 5.00 7.66
N ASP A 101 20.64 5.75 7.80
CA ASP A 101 19.78 5.82 9.00
C ASP A 101 18.90 4.58 9.21
N MET A 102 18.68 3.79 8.17
CA MET A 102 17.86 2.57 8.20
C MET A 102 18.71 1.28 8.15
N GLN A 103 20.04 1.40 8.24
CA GLN A 103 20.95 0.28 8.17
C GLN A 103 20.60 -0.81 9.21
N GLY A 104 20.52 -2.06 8.77
CA GLY A 104 20.21 -3.22 9.61
C GLY A 104 18.73 -3.37 10.00
N ARG A 105 17.83 -2.56 9.42
CA ARG A 105 16.38 -2.68 9.65
C ARG A 105 15.64 -3.55 8.63
N GLY A 106 16.34 -4.03 7.60
CA GLY A 106 15.81 -4.87 6.53
C GLY A 106 16.66 -4.76 5.26
N ASP A 107 16.18 -5.35 4.18
CA ASP A 107 16.90 -5.45 2.90
C ASP A 107 16.17 -4.78 1.72
N VAL A 108 15.10 -4.01 1.98
CA VAL A 108 14.31 -3.35 0.93
C VAL A 108 15.10 -2.18 0.36
N ALA A 109 15.31 -2.17 -0.94
CA ALA A 109 16.03 -1.11 -1.65
C ALA A 109 15.15 -0.42 -2.69
N LEU A 110 15.40 0.87 -2.89
CA LEU A 110 14.71 1.70 -3.86
C LEU A 110 15.16 1.35 -5.29
N GLY A 111 14.20 1.09 -6.18
CA GLY A 111 14.44 0.68 -7.57
C GLY A 111 14.79 -0.80 -7.73
N ALA A 112 14.63 -1.62 -6.68
CA ALA A 112 14.88 -3.05 -6.69
C ALA A 112 13.60 -3.90 -6.86
N GLY A 113 12.49 -3.27 -7.24
CA GLY A 113 11.20 -3.89 -7.53
C GLY A 113 10.15 -3.64 -6.44
N PRO A 114 8.87 -3.95 -6.74
CA PRO A 114 7.83 -3.95 -5.72
C PRO A 114 8.19 -4.86 -4.56
N THR A 115 7.53 -4.65 -3.43
CA THR A 115 7.81 -5.39 -2.20
C THR A 115 6.53 -6.04 -1.69
N MET A 116 6.65 -7.28 -1.21
CA MET A 116 5.59 -8.00 -0.52
C MET A 116 5.91 -8.08 0.97
N SER A 117 5.02 -7.56 1.81
CA SER A 117 5.17 -7.62 3.26
C SER A 117 4.82 -9.01 3.77
N MET A 118 5.73 -9.60 4.54
CA MET A 118 5.60 -10.91 5.15
C MET A 118 5.17 -10.85 6.61
N PHE A 119 5.30 -9.68 7.22
CA PHE A 119 4.95 -9.46 8.61
C PHE A 119 4.91 -7.96 8.90
N SER A 120 3.79 -7.50 9.47
CA SER A 120 3.71 -6.21 10.15
C SER A 120 3.22 -6.42 11.58
N PHE A 121 3.73 -5.62 12.51
CA PHE A 121 3.29 -5.66 13.90
C PHE A 121 3.60 -4.34 14.60
N HIS A 122 2.63 -3.72 15.26
CA HIS A 122 2.89 -2.42 15.90
C HIS A 122 3.86 -2.50 17.09
N GLY A 123 3.72 -3.51 17.95
CA GLY A 123 4.62 -3.76 19.09
C GLY A 123 4.60 -2.74 20.24
N ARG A 124 4.01 -1.55 20.08
CA ARG A 124 3.99 -0.49 21.12
C ARG A 124 2.60 0.14 21.32
N GLY A 125 1.56 -0.67 21.28
CA GLY A 125 0.18 -0.21 21.42
C GLY A 125 -0.82 -1.34 21.18
N THR A 126 -1.68 -1.19 20.17
CA THR A 126 -2.56 -2.28 19.70
C THR A 126 -1.71 -3.48 19.30
N LEU A 127 -2.03 -4.67 19.82
CA LEU A 127 -1.40 -5.94 19.44
C LEU A 127 -1.91 -6.42 18.07
N ASN A 128 -1.82 -5.53 17.08
CA ASN A 128 -2.29 -5.74 15.71
C ASN A 128 -1.12 -5.72 14.73
N GLY A 129 -1.42 -6.17 13.51
CA GLY A 129 -0.46 -6.37 12.44
C GLY A 129 -0.99 -7.41 11.47
N VAL A 130 -0.22 -7.73 10.44
CA VAL A 130 -0.64 -8.62 9.36
C VAL A 130 0.40 -9.70 9.13
N ILE A 131 -0.07 -10.95 9.08
CA ILE A 131 0.66 -12.05 8.46
C ILE A 131 -0.11 -12.40 7.18
N PRO A 132 0.49 -12.27 6.00
CA PRO A 132 -0.23 -12.44 4.75
C PRO A 132 -0.73 -13.87 4.57
N HIS A 133 -1.79 -14.04 3.79
CA HIS A 133 -2.35 -15.35 3.49
C HIS A 133 -1.38 -16.17 2.62
N PRO A 134 -1.00 -17.41 3.01
CA PRO A 134 -0.01 -18.21 2.29
C PRO A 134 -0.34 -18.45 0.80
N SER A 135 -1.61 -18.71 0.46
CA SER A 135 -2.03 -18.89 -0.93
C SER A 135 -1.82 -17.63 -1.77
N LEU A 136 -2.04 -16.45 -1.20
CA LEU A 136 -1.81 -15.17 -1.89
C LEU A 136 -0.31 -14.92 -2.06
N VAL A 137 0.50 -15.20 -1.03
CA VAL A 137 1.97 -15.11 -1.14
C VAL A 137 2.47 -16.00 -2.27
N ALA A 138 2.08 -17.27 -2.29
CA ALA A 138 2.51 -18.22 -3.30
C ALA A 138 2.02 -17.83 -4.71
N LEU A 139 0.82 -17.26 -4.82
CA LEU A 139 0.30 -16.73 -6.08
C LEU A 139 1.20 -15.62 -6.63
N PHE A 140 1.47 -14.61 -5.82
CA PHE A 140 2.23 -13.44 -6.25
C PHE A 140 3.72 -13.74 -6.45
N ASP A 141 4.29 -14.71 -5.74
CA ASP A 141 5.62 -15.25 -6.03
C ASP A 141 5.71 -15.85 -7.43
N ARG A 142 4.77 -16.75 -7.76
CA ARG A 142 4.75 -17.40 -9.08
C ARG A 142 4.57 -16.37 -10.18
N VAL A 143 3.69 -15.40 -9.99
CA VAL A 143 3.45 -14.33 -10.97
C VAL A 143 4.70 -13.47 -11.16
N ALA A 144 5.40 -13.10 -10.09
CA ALA A 144 6.66 -12.36 -10.21
C ALA A 144 7.73 -13.15 -11.00
N GLN A 145 7.85 -14.46 -10.73
CA GLN A 145 8.75 -15.36 -11.47
C GLN A 145 8.37 -15.46 -12.96
N GLU A 146 7.08 -15.67 -13.28
CA GLU A 146 6.57 -15.72 -14.65
C GLU A 146 6.83 -14.42 -15.42
N LEU A 147 6.72 -13.27 -14.74
CA LEU A 147 6.99 -11.96 -15.34
C LEU A 147 8.48 -11.60 -15.41
N SER A 148 9.37 -12.44 -14.86
CA SER A 148 10.79 -12.12 -14.64
C SER A 148 10.96 -10.77 -13.92
N LEU A 149 10.10 -10.53 -12.93
CA LEU A 149 10.01 -9.29 -12.18
C LEU A 149 10.65 -9.47 -10.80
N PRO A 150 11.62 -8.62 -10.40
CA PRO A 150 12.14 -8.62 -9.04
C PRO A 150 11.03 -8.33 -8.03
N LEU A 151 10.92 -9.16 -6.99
CA LEU A 151 9.96 -8.98 -5.90
C LEU A 151 10.71 -9.07 -4.58
N GLN A 152 10.72 -7.97 -3.84
CA GLN A 152 11.39 -7.86 -2.55
C GLN A 152 10.49 -8.36 -1.43
N ARG A 153 11.08 -8.65 -0.27
CA ARG A 153 10.37 -9.05 0.95
C ARG A 153 10.65 -8.08 2.07
N SER A 154 9.63 -7.81 2.87
CA SER A 154 9.79 -7.02 4.08
C SER A 154 9.15 -7.69 5.29
N ALA A 155 9.68 -7.38 6.47
CA ALA A 155 9.10 -7.76 7.75
C ALA A 155 9.41 -6.63 8.74
N HIS A 156 8.38 -6.04 9.34
CA HIS A 156 8.55 -4.82 10.13
C HIS A 156 7.80 -4.88 11.46
N ILE A 157 8.45 -4.31 12.48
CA ILE A 157 7.84 -4.00 13.78
C ILE A 157 7.78 -2.47 13.91
N GLY A 158 6.68 -1.96 14.45
CA GLY A 158 6.43 -0.53 14.60
C GLY A 158 5.55 0.08 13.51
N ALA A 159 5.14 -0.72 12.52
CA ALA A 159 4.28 -0.29 11.42
C ALA A 159 2.98 -1.09 11.40
N LEU A 160 1.91 -0.44 10.98
CA LEU A 160 0.61 -1.03 10.69
C LEU A 160 0.12 -0.51 9.36
N THR A 161 -0.81 -1.25 8.79
CA THR A 161 -1.54 -0.97 7.55
C THR A 161 -3.04 -1.13 7.81
N ASP A 162 -3.91 -0.61 6.95
CA ASP A 162 -5.37 -0.82 7.01
C ASP A 162 -5.73 -2.33 7.16
N LEU A 163 -4.96 -3.25 6.56
CA LEU A 163 -5.14 -4.70 6.72
C LEU A 163 -5.04 -5.21 8.16
N SER A 164 -4.39 -4.45 9.05
CA SER A 164 -4.32 -4.76 10.49
C SER A 164 -5.71 -4.85 11.14
N TYR A 165 -6.71 -4.21 10.54
CA TYR A 165 -8.10 -4.27 10.99
C TYR A 165 -9.01 -4.97 9.98
N VAL A 166 -8.80 -4.77 8.67
CA VAL A 166 -9.64 -5.38 7.63
C VAL A 166 -9.63 -6.90 7.71
N GLN A 167 -8.49 -7.53 8.04
CA GLN A 167 -8.40 -8.99 8.14
C GLN A 167 -9.32 -9.60 9.20
N LEU A 168 -9.77 -8.81 10.18
CA LEU A 168 -10.62 -9.25 11.30
C LEU A 168 -12.11 -9.07 11.04
N VAL A 169 -12.50 -8.56 9.86
CA VAL A 169 -13.90 -8.34 9.49
C VAL A 169 -14.58 -9.67 9.16
N GLY A 170 -15.83 -9.84 9.61
CA GLY A 170 -16.64 -11.02 9.31
C GLY A 170 -16.05 -12.30 9.90
N GLU A 171 -15.90 -13.33 9.07
CA GLU A 171 -15.28 -14.61 9.45
C GLU A 171 -13.75 -14.59 9.26
N GLY A 172 -13.19 -13.44 8.89
CA GLY A 172 -11.78 -13.24 8.55
C GLY A 172 -11.59 -13.08 7.05
N VAL A 173 -10.69 -12.16 6.67
CA VAL A 173 -10.39 -11.83 5.27
C VAL A 173 -8.97 -12.29 4.92
N ALA A 174 -8.80 -12.95 3.77
CA ALA A 174 -7.48 -13.31 3.28
C ALA A 174 -6.71 -12.05 2.86
N ALA A 175 -5.71 -11.68 3.66
CA ALA A 175 -4.99 -10.41 3.53
C ALA A 175 -3.64 -10.57 2.81
N LEU A 176 -3.28 -9.60 1.97
CA LEU A 176 -1.93 -9.45 1.40
C LEU A 176 -1.55 -7.98 1.28
N ASP A 177 -0.44 -7.60 1.92
CA ASP A 177 0.17 -6.28 1.78
C ASP A 177 1.22 -6.30 0.66
N LEU A 178 0.97 -5.55 -0.41
CA LEU A 178 1.92 -5.29 -1.48
C LEU A 178 2.24 -3.80 -1.53
N GLY A 179 3.44 -3.45 -1.95
CA GLY A 179 3.85 -2.06 -1.92
C GLY A 179 5.04 -1.75 -2.78
N PHE A 180 5.48 -0.50 -2.66
CA PHE A 180 6.65 0.02 -3.36
C PHE A 180 7.66 0.56 -2.34
N PRO A 181 8.96 0.34 -2.54
CA PRO A 181 9.99 0.97 -1.72
C PRO A 181 9.86 2.49 -1.71
N MET A 182 9.93 3.08 -0.53
CA MET A 182 9.93 4.53 -0.38
C MET A 182 10.97 4.97 0.64
N ARG A 183 11.64 6.10 0.36
CA ARG A 183 12.57 6.75 1.29
C ARG A 183 11.93 8.00 1.89
N TYR A 184 12.32 8.29 3.12
CA TYR A 184 11.93 9.49 3.87
C TYR A 184 10.42 9.62 4.07
N SER A 185 9.73 8.51 4.35
CA SER A 185 8.30 8.49 4.63
C SER A 185 7.92 9.45 5.76
N HIS A 186 6.75 10.07 5.62
CA HIS A 186 6.19 11.05 6.55
C HIS A 186 7.05 12.32 6.72
N SER A 187 8.05 12.51 5.86
CA SER A 187 8.78 13.77 5.78
C SER A 187 8.07 14.75 4.82
N PRO A 188 8.41 16.04 4.85
CA PRO A 188 7.88 17.00 3.89
C PRO A 188 8.26 16.72 2.42
N SER A 189 9.21 15.82 2.17
CA SER A 189 9.66 15.44 0.82
C SER A 189 10.06 13.98 0.79
N GLU A 190 9.15 13.16 0.29
CA GLU A 190 9.28 11.71 0.15
C GLU A 190 9.88 11.37 -1.21
N LEU A 191 10.37 10.14 -1.39
CA LEU A 191 11.01 9.69 -2.62
C LEU A 191 10.61 8.26 -2.98
N CYS A 192 10.14 8.04 -4.22
CA CYS A 192 9.91 6.72 -4.79
C CYS A 192 10.57 6.56 -6.18
N ASP A 193 10.66 5.31 -6.64
CA ASP A 193 11.11 4.93 -7.98
C ASP A 193 9.90 4.53 -8.84
N LEU A 194 9.78 5.13 -10.02
CA LEU A 194 8.70 4.91 -10.97
C LEU A 194 8.71 3.48 -11.53
N ASN A 195 9.88 2.84 -11.59
CA ASN A 195 9.99 1.45 -12.04
C ASN A 195 9.40 0.48 -11.01
N ASP A 196 9.51 0.78 -9.72
CA ASP A 196 8.89 -0.02 -8.66
C ASP A 196 7.35 0.06 -8.75
N LEU A 197 6.80 1.26 -9.00
CA LEU A 197 5.36 1.46 -9.19
C LEU A 197 4.83 0.77 -10.46
N ALA A 198 5.57 0.87 -11.57
CA ALA A 198 5.23 0.18 -12.80
C ALA A 198 5.28 -1.35 -12.62
N GLY A 199 6.29 -1.84 -11.89
CA GLY A 199 6.42 -3.23 -11.51
C GLY A 199 5.25 -3.72 -10.65
N LEU A 200 4.87 -2.94 -9.63
CA LEU A 200 3.73 -3.23 -8.78
C LEU A 200 2.41 -3.33 -9.57
N SER A 201 2.19 -2.39 -10.50
CA SER A 201 1.02 -2.40 -11.39
C SER A 201 0.94 -3.68 -12.22
N ARG A 202 2.07 -4.08 -12.85
CA ARG A 202 2.16 -5.31 -13.65
C ARG A 202 1.91 -6.57 -12.80
N LEU A 203 2.50 -6.61 -11.61
CA LEU A 203 2.36 -7.71 -10.66
C LEU A 203 0.90 -7.89 -10.22
N LEU A 204 0.22 -6.80 -9.85
CA LEU A 204 -1.19 -6.80 -9.45
C LEU A 204 -2.10 -7.24 -10.60
N ILE A 205 -1.93 -6.65 -11.78
CA ILE A 205 -2.74 -6.99 -12.95
C ILE A 205 -2.64 -8.49 -13.26
N ALA A 206 -1.42 -9.03 -13.29
CA ALA A 206 -1.21 -10.44 -13.58
C ALA A 206 -1.70 -11.36 -12.45
N GLY A 207 -1.51 -10.96 -11.18
CA GLY A 207 -1.99 -11.69 -10.01
C GLY A 207 -3.52 -11.80 -9.98
N LEU A 208 -4.22 -10.68 -10.20
CA LEU A 208 -5.68 -10.66 -10.24
C LEU A 208 -6.27 -11.55 -11.34
N GLN A 209 -5.56 -11.72 -12.46
CA GLN A 209 -5.96 -12.62 -13.55
C GLN A 209 -5.83 -14.12 -13.21
N ARG A 210 -5.13 -14.46 -12.11
CA ARG A 210 -4.91 -15.83 -11.67
C ARG A 210 -5.78 -16.21 -10.46
N ILE A 211 -6.60 -15.29 -9.97
CA ILE A 211 -7.63 -15.59 -8.97
C ILE A 211 -8.88 -16.00 -9.73
N ASP A 212 -9.21 -17.29 -9.65
CA ASP A 212 -10.38 -17.90 -10.29
C ASP A 212 -11.21 -18.69 -9.25
N PRO A 213 -12.37 -19.25 -9.61
CA PRO A 213 -13.19 -20.02 -8.67
C PRO A 213 -12.53 -21.27 -8.08
N ALA A 214 -11.40 -21.74 -8.62
CA ALA A 214 -10.63 -22.86 -8.08
C ALA A 214 -9.52 -22.41 -7.13
N PHE A 215 -9.30 -21.10 -6.96
CA PHE A 215 -8.30 -20.56 -6.05
C PHE A 215 -8.69 -20.82 -4.58
N SER A 216 -7.95 -21.71 -3.92
CA SER A 216 -8.20 -22.10 -2.52
C SER A 216 -7.64 -21.08 -1.52
N LEU A 217 -8.51 -20.62 -0.63
CA LEU A 217 -8.17 -19.84 0.56
C LEU A 217 -8.05 -20.72 1.82
N LEU A 218 -8.04 -22.05 1.67
CA LEU A 218 -7.79 -22.95 2.80
C LEU A 218 -6.30 -22.89 3.18
N ARG A 219 -6.03 -22.77 4.48
CA ARG A 219 -4.66 -22.80 5.01
C ARG A 219 -4.24 -24.24 5.26
N GLY A 220 -3.08 -24.63 4.71
CA GLY A 220 -2.45 -25.92 5.01
C GLY A 220 -2.71 -27.04 4.00
N GLU A 221 -3.24 -26.72 2.81
CA GLU A 221 -3.21 -27.60 1.64
C GLU A 221 -1.89 -27.52 0.88
#